data_AF-A0A409Y8D9-F1
#
_entry.id   AF-A0A409Y8D9-F1
#
_cell.length_a   1.000
_cell.length_b   1.000
_cell.length_c   1.000
_cell.angle_alpha   90.00
_cell.angle_beta   90.00
_cell.angle_gamma   90.00
#
_symmetry.space_group_name_H-M   'P 1'
#
loop_
_entity.id
_entity.type
_entity.pdbx_description
1 polymer ?
#
loop_
_entity_poly.entity_id
_entity_poly.type
_entity_poly.pdbx_seq_one_letter_code
_entity_poly.pdbx_strand_id
1 'polypeptide(L)'
;MPPAAGPSRILQEKVPRDDRSSSSHPPSLADKYALPPSPAQWGMPLLMSNPEPDDFLHNPDPRRDRKSDRGGTIFTCRGLGNLGCLLILALGFLMLFAGMLKTKQSFKGGFNLGGINASGQIPDLPGNFGLIDKDTPKEAYTYRSYEGDEEMVLVFSDEFDRDGRSFYPGDDPFWEGVDLHYWGTVDEEWYDPGQVTTSGGALRIRMDQVDDITQNHNLLYRSGMIQTWNKFCFTGGLILANVMLPGSNQVSGLWPAVWTMGNLGRAGFGASVEGLWPYSYDECDVGTLPNQTYPGTQLPAAARTGGDPLSNGVLSFLPGQRLSACTCPGESHPGPIRRDGTYVGRAAPEIDILEATVTEEVGHVSLSAQFAPFNARYRFLVNNDTAVFYDPDRTHLNTYLGGRYQQTTSGLGLTNPECYELTGQCYALYGFEYRPGFDNAYITWINEVRAWTLYSGGLVADDAVEIKRRLIPQEPMYIITNMGISEGFGRIDTENLQFPTYMSVDYIRVYQRKDAINIGCDPKDFPTAKYIETYKEAYTNPNLTIWSDFKQPWPKNRLIPGNCD
;
A
#
# COMPACT_ATOMS: atom_id res chain seq x y z
N MET A 1 -105.65 -0.51 31.73
CA MET A 1 -105.72 0.45 32.86
C MET A 1 -105.30 -0.28 34.11
N PRO A 2 -104.45 0.23 35.02
CA PRO A 2 -103.85 1.57 35.20
C PRO A 2 -102.29 1.52 35.06
N PRO A 3 -101.43 2.36 35.70
CA PRO A 3 -100.98 3.67 35.22
C PRO A 3 -99.44 3.87 35.07
N ALA A 4 -99.12 5.05 34.51
CA ALA A 4 -97.86 5.81 34.32
C ALA A 4 -97.03 6.08 35.61
N ALA A 5 -95.79 6.62 35.65
CA ALA A 5 -94.72 7.00 34.70
C ALA A 5 -93.41 7.23 35.52
N GLY A 6 -92.25 7.16 34.87
CA GLY A 6 -90.92 7.50 35.41
C GLY A 6 -89.85 7.57 34.28
N PRO A 7 -88.69 8.24 34.47
CA PRO A 7 -88.28 9.37 33.63
C PRO A 7 -87.23 9.10 32.53
N SER A 8 -87.07 10.12 31.67
CA SER A 8 -86.28 10.24 30.43
C SER A 8 -84.76 10.39 30.59
N ARG A 9 -83.96 9.88 29.62
CA ARG A 9 -82.85 10.61 28.92
C ARG A 9 -82.16 9.81 27.78
N ILE A 10 -82.39 10.29 26.55
CA ILE A 10 -81.49 10.60 25.41
C ILE A 10 -80.36 9.62 24.95
N LEU A 11 -80.31 9.48 23.62
CA LEU A 11 -79.62 8.59 22.66
C LEU A 11 -78.15 8.91 22.30
N GLN A 12 -77.59 7.99 21.49
CA GLN A 12 -76.42 8.02 20.58
C GLN A 12 -75.19 7.26 21.10
N GLU A 13 -74.47 6.41 20.35
CA GLU A 13 -74.47 6.00 18.93
C GLU A 13 -73.69 4.67 18.82
N LYS A 14 -74.07 3.77 17.90
CA LYS A 14 -73.35 2.52 17.59
C LYS A 14 -72.50 2.73 16.33
N VAL A 15 -71.19 2.52 16.44
CA VAL A 15 -70.29 2.37 15.28
C VAL A 15 -70.25 0.89 14.84
N PRO A 16 -70.21 0.56 13.53
CA PRO A 16 -70.42 -0.81 13.04
C PRO A 16 -69.17 -1.70 13.18
N ARG A 17 -69.43 -3.01 13.30
CA ARG A 17 -68.42 -4.08 13.14
C ARG A 17 -68.02 -4.20 11.68
N ASP A 18 -66.72 -4.15 11.40
CA ASP A 18 -66.15 -4.60 10.14
C ASP A 18 -65.72 -6.07 10.32
N ASP A 19 -66.49 -6.98 9.72
CA ASP A 19 -66.11 -8.36 9.50
C ASP A 19 -65.21 -8.42 8.25
N ARG A 20 -63.90 -8.61 8.43
CA ARG A 20 -63.02 -9.08 7.36
C ARG A 20 -62.04 -10.14 7.86
N SER A 21 -62.24 -11.33 7.27
CA SER A 21 -61.19 -12.20 6.73
C SER A 21 -60.19 -12.82 7.71
N SER A 22 -60.49 -14.06 8.11
CA SER A 22 -59.52 -15.05 8.55
C SER A 22 -58.47 -15.31 7.45
N SER A 23 -57.22 -14.91 7.71
CA SER A 23 -56.05 -15.56 7.11
C SER A 23 -55.21 -16.12 8.26
N SER A 24 -55.17 -17.44 8.33
CA SER A 24 -54.48 -18.22 9.36
C SER A 24 -52.99 -18.28 9.07
N HIS A 25 -52.19 -17.46 9.74
CA HIS A 25 -50.78 -17.77 9.94
C HIS A 25 -50.65 -18.72 11.15
N PRO A 26 -49.85 -19.80 11.06
CA PRO A 26 -49.52 -20.58 12.24
C PRO A 26 -48.79 -19.67 13.25
N PRO A 27 -49.14 -19.71 14.54
CA PRO A 27 -48.53 -18.84 15.54
C PRO A 27 -47.01 -19.07 15.55
N SER A 28 -46.26 -17.98 15.49
CA SER A 28 -44.81 -18.01 15.56
C SER A 28 -44.36 -18.57 16.92
N LEU A 29 -43.14 -19.12 17.01
CA LEU A 29 -42.61 -19.56 18.30
C LEU A 29 -42.59 -18.41 19.32
N ALA A 30 -42.47 -17.16 18.85
CA ALA A 30 -42.54 -15.95 19.67
C ALA A 30 -43.94 -15.74 20.29
N ASP A 31 -45.03 -16.11 19.61
CA ASP A 31 -46.39 -15.99 20.15
C ASP A 31 -46.65 -16.95 21.32
N LYS A 32 -45.91 -18.07 21.41
CA LYS A 32 -45.98 -19.00 22.54
C LYS A 32 -45.29 -18.50 23.81
N TYR A 33 -44.39 -17.52 23.68
CA TYR A 33 -43.65 -16.94 24.82
C TYR A 33 -43.94 -15.44 25.02
N ALA A 34 -44.84 -14.88 24.23
CA ALA A 34 -45.32 -13.52 24.40
C ALA A 34 -46.25 -13.46 25.62
N LEU A 35 -45.68 -13.10 26.77
CA LEU A 35 -46.48 -12.77 27.94
C LEU A 35 -47.28 -11.49 27.64
N PRO A 36 -48.58 -11.45 28.00
CA PRO A 36 -49.36 -10.24 27.84
C PRO A 36 -48.75 -9.09 28.65
N PRO A 37 -48.88 -7.83 28.19
CA PRO A 37 -48.21 -6.67 28.78
C PRO A 37 -48.64 -6.37 30.23
N SER A 38 -49.66 -7.05 30.76
CA SER A 38 -50.10 -6.92 32.15
C SER A 38 -49.58 -8.07 33.02
N PRO A 39 -48.65 -7.80 33.98
CA PRO A 39 -48.18 -8.73 35.02
C PRO A 39 -49.27 -9.56 35.73
N ALA A 40 -50.43 -8.95 35.94
CA ALA A 40 -51.57 -9.61 36.60
C ALA A 40 -52.10 -10.84 35.83
N GLN A 41 -51.93 -10.88 34.50
CA GLN A 41 -52.47 -11.95 33.65
C GLN A 41 -51.62 -13.22 33.64
N TRP A 42 -50.38 -13.17 34.14
CA TRP A 42 -49.49 -14.33 34.28
C TRP A 42 -49.19 -14.66 35.75
N GLY A 43 -50.09 -14.23 36.65
CA GLY A 43 -50.09 -14.65 38.05
C GLY A 43 -49.28 -13.77 39.00
N MET A 44 -48.86 -12.56 38.56
CA MET A 44 -48.18 -11.57 39.41
C MET A 44 -49.15 -10.44 39.79
N PRO A 45 -49.89 -10.56 40.91
CA PRO A 45 -50.83 -9.53 41.34
C PRO A 45 -50.10 -8.25 41.75
N LEU A 46 -50.29 -7.16 41.00
CA LEU A 46 -49.68 -5.84 41.23
C LEU A 46 -50.29 -5.05 42.41
N LEU A 47 -50.80 -5.76 43.42
CA LEU A 47 -51.35 -5.14 44.63
C LEU A 47 -50.22 -5.03 45.66
N MET A 48 -49.98 -3.81 46.14
CA MET A 48 -48.95 -3.48 47.13
C MET A 48 -49.12 -4.22 48.49
N SER A 49 -50.23 -4.94 48.66
CA SER A 49 -50.54 -5.78 49.82
C SER A 49 -50.19 -7.26 49.65
N ASN A 50 -49.72 -7.69 48.47
CA ASN A 50 -49.34 -9.07 48.21
C ASN A 50 -47.81 -9.23 48.33
N PRO A 51 -47.31 -9.99 49.32
CA PRO A 51 -45.89 -10.21 49.48
C PRO A 51 -45.31 -11.06 48.34
N GLU A 52 -44.24 -10.60 47.72
CA GLU A 52 -43.45 -11.38 46.74
C GLU A 52 -42.50 -12.35 47.46
N PRO A 53 -42.15 -13.51 46.87
CA PRO A 53 -41.29 -14.51 47.52
C PRO A 53 -39.90 -14.01 47.91
N ASP A 54 -39.40 -12.98 47.23
CA ASP A 54 -38.11 -12.32 47.45
C ASP A 54 -38.23 -10.99 48.22
N ASP A 55 -39.41 -10.61 48.69
CA ASP A 55 -39.60 -9.40 49.51
C ASP A 55 -38.72 -9.42 50.77
N PHE A 56 -38.35 -10.59 51.28
CA PHE A 56 -37.40 -10.67 52.39
C PHE A 56 -36.00 -10.14 52.04
N LEU A 57 -35.58 -10.13 50.77
CA LEU A 57 -34.32 -9.52 50.32
C LEU A 57 -34.40 -7.99 50.26
N HIS A 58 -35.57 -7.45 49.94
CA HIS A 58 -35.74 -6.05 49.57
C HIS A 58 -36.45 -5.19 50.64
N ASN A 59 -37.23 -5.81 51.52
CA ASN A 59 -37.85 -5.12 52.64
C ASN A 59 -36.92 -5.08 53.85
N PRO A 60 -36.62 -3.88 54.40
CA PRO A 60 -35.82 -3.75 55.60
C PRO A 60 -36.57 -4.35 56.81
N ASP A 61 -35.97 -5.31 57.50
CA ASP A 61 -36.51 -5.93 58.71
C ASP A 61 -35.82 -5.30 59.93
N PRO A 62 -36.54 -4.49 60.74
CA PRO A 62 -35.97 -3.80 61.90
C PRO A 62 -35.37 -4.73 62.97
N ARG A 63 -35.65 -6.04 62.96
CA ARG A 63 -35.05 -7.03 63.88
C ARG A 63 -33.81 -7.70 63.29
N ARG A 64 -33.82 -8.04 61.99
CA ARG A 64 -32.66 -8.58 61.26
C ARG A 64 -31.57 -7.52 61.10
N ASP A 65 -31.95 -6.35 60.62
CA ASP A 65 -31.02 -5.29 60.20
C ASP A 65 -30.41 -4.60 61.43
N ARG A 66 -31.13 -4.56 62.56
CA ARG A 66 -30.58 -4.10 63.85
C ARG A 66 -29.46 -4.98 64.41
N LYS A 67 -29.36 -6.25 64.00
CA LYS A 67 -28.30 -7.18 64.40
C LYS A 67 -27.07 -7.11 63.48
N SER A 68 -27.26 -6.74 62.22
CA SER A 68 -26.21 -6.66 61.19
C SER A 68 -25.61 -5.25 61.05
N ASP A 69 -26.40 -4.20 61.29
CA ASP A 69 -26.02 -2.80 61.00
C ASP A 69 -25.63 -1.99 62.24
N ARG A 70 -25.32 -2.67 63.36
CA ARG A 70 -24.54 -2.03 64.42
C ARG A 70 -23.11 -1.87 63.94
N GLY A 71 -22.85 -0.69 63.37
CA GLY A 71 -21.55 -0.23 62.91
C GLY A 71 -20.43 -0.50 63.91
N GLY A 72 -19.26 -0.79 63.35
CA GLY A 72 -18.01 -0.88 64.10
C GLY A 72 -16.78 -1.07 63.22
N THR A 73 -16.91 -1.60 61.99
CA THR A 73 -15.74 -1.81 61.13
C THR A 73 -16.10 -1.80 59.64
N ILE A 74 -15.23 -1.17 58.83
CA ILE A 74 -15.28 -1.21 57.36
C ILE A 74 -14.83 -2.57 56.77
N PHE A 75 -14.26 -3.45 57.61
CA PHE A 75 -13.87 -4.80 57.26
C PHE A 75 -15.03 -5.77 57.53
N THR A 76 -15.91 -5.90 56.56
CA THR A 76 -16.98 -6.90 56.57
C THR A 76 -16.56 -8.11 55.71
N CYS A 77 -17.02 -9.31 56.06
CA CYS A 77 -16.80 -10.50 55.22
C CYS A 77 -17.34 -10.29 53.80
N ARG A 78 -18.43 -9.52 53.66
CA ARG A 78 -18.99 -9.11 52.37
C ARG A 78 -18.07 -8.15 51.61
N GLY A 79 -17.47 -7.17 52.29
CA GLY A 79 -16.49 -6.27 51.71
C GLY A 79 -15.21 -6.99 51.25
N LEU A 80 -14.71 -7.93 52.05
CA LEU A 80 -13.57 -8.77 51.69
C LEU A 80 -13.87 -9.68 50.50
N GLY A 81 -15.07 -10.27 50.43
CA GLY A 81 -15.51 -11.05 49.27
C GLY A 81 -15.58 -10.24 47.99
N ASN A 82 -16.13 -9.02 48.06
CA ASN A 82 -16.23 -8.14 46.90
C ASN A 82 -14.85 -7.64 46.42
N LEU A 83 -13.97 -7.20 47.34
CA LEU A 83 -12.61 -6.78 47.02
C LEU A 83 -11.77 -7.93 46.47
N GLY A 84 -11.92 -9.13 47.03
CA GLY A 84 -11.26 -10.33 46.52
C GLY A 84 -11.69 -10.69 45.09
N CYS A 85 -12.99 -10.61 44.78
CA CYS A 85 -13.50 -10.84 43.43
C CYS A 85 -12.95 -9.82 42.42
N LEU A 86 -12.94 -8.53 42.79
CA LEU A 86 -12.36 -7.46 41.97
C LEU A 86 -10.86 -7.67 41.73
N LEU A 87 -10.12 -8.13 42.75
CA LEU A 87 -8.69 -8.42 42.62
C LEU A 87 -8.43 -9.60 41.68
N ILE A 88 -9.23 -10.67 41.78
CA ILE A 88 -9.13 -11.83 40.88
C ILE A 88 -9.44 -11.43 39.43
N LEU A 89 -10.48 -10.61 39.20
CA LEU A 89 -10.79 -10.10 37.86
C LEU A 89 -9.68 -9.21 37.30
N ALA A 90 -9.13 -8.30 38.11
CA ALA A 90 -8.02 -7.45 37.70
C ALA A 90 -6.76 -8.25 37.37
N LEU A 91 -6.43 -9.26 38.19
CA LEU A 91 -5.32 -10.17 37.91
C LEU A 91 -5.57 -11.04 36.68
N GLY A 92 -6.82 -11.48 36.46
CA GLY A 92 -7.22 -12.20 35.25
C GLY A 92 -7.02 -11.37 33.99
N PHE A 93 -7.44 -10.09 34.00
CA PHE A 93 -7.15 -9.16 32.90
C PHE A 93 -5.65 -8.94 32.71
N LEU A 94 -4.90 -8.68 33.79
CA LEU A 94 -3.45 -8.50 33.70
C LEU A 94 -2.74 -9.74 33.16
N MET A 95 -3.14 -10.96 33.56
CA MET A 95 -2.56 -12.20 33.03
C MET A 95 -2.97 -12.47 31.58
N LEU A 96 -4.18 -12.11 31.17
CA LEU A 96 -4.61 -12.20 29.77
C LEU A 96 -3.72 -11.34 28.87
N PHE A 97 -3.43 -10.10 29.28
CA PHE A 97 -2.60 -9.18 28.51
C PHE A 97 -1.09 -9.41 28.68
N ALA A 98 -0.63 -9.86 29.85
CA ALA A 98 0.78 -10.16 30.08
C ALA A 98 1.20 -11.54 29.53
N GLY A 99 0.28 -12.51 29.48
CA GLY A 99 0.52 -13.86 28.95
C GLY A 99 0.56 -13.93 27.42
N MET A 100 0.00 -12.95 26.72
CA MET A 100 0.16 -12.78 25.26
C MET A 100 1.54 -12.25 24.86
N LEU A 101 2.40 -11.88 25.83
CA LEU A 101 3.76 -11.45 25.55
C LEU A 101 4.70 -12.66 25.66
N LYS A 102 5.04 -13.23 24.49
CA LYS A 102 6.20 -14.09 24.18
C LYS A 102 5.82 -15.45 23.58
N THR A 103 5.35 -15.41 22.34
CA THR A 103 6.06 -16.17 21.30
C THR A 103 6.62 -15.14 20.33
N LYS A 104 7.93 -15.19 20.04
CA LYS A 104 8.48 -14.41 18.92
C LYS A 104 7.91 -15.04 17.65
N GLN A 105 6.82 -14.49 17.12
CA GLN A 105 6.41 -14.81 15.76
C GLN A 105 7.48 -14.30 14.79
N SER A 106 7.77 -15.09 13.76
CA SER A 106 8.75 -14.73 12.73
C SER A 106 8.02 -13.91 11.67
N PHE A 107 8.26 -12.61 11.61
CA PHE A 107 7.49 -11.73 10.71
C PHE A 107 7.96 -11.74 9.24
N LYS A 108 9.04 -12.48 8.88
CA LYS A 108 9.78 -12.27 7.61
C LYS A 108 9.85 -10.78 7.18
N GLY A 109 10.01 -9.89 8.15
CA GLY A 109 10.15 -8.45 7.92
C GLY A 109 8.89 -7.62 7.67
N GLY A 110 7.67 -8.19 7.59
CA GLY A 110 6.44 -7.40 7.41
C GLY A 110 5.88 -6.89 8.75
N PHE A 111 5.62 -5.58 8.87
CA PHE A 111 5.04 -5.00 10.09
C PHE A 111 3.52 -4.83 9.94
N ASN A 112 2.74 -5.87 10.26
CA ASN A 112 1.36 -5.76 10.76
C ASN A 112 0.84 -7.10 11.34
N LEU A 113 -0.29 -7.03 12.06
CA LEU A 113 -0.92 -8.11 12.82
C LEU A 113 -1.24 -9.34 11.95
N GLY A 114 -0.35 -10.34 11.96
CA GLY A 114 -0.59 -11.61 11.27
C GLY A 114 0.62 -12.51 11.11
N GLY A 115 1.63 -12.40 11.99
CA GLY A 115 2.92 -13.06 11.86
C GLY A 115 2.83 -14.52 11.41
N ILE A 116 3.62 -14.88 10.40
CA ILE A 116 3.74 -16.25 9.90
C ILE A 116 4.57 -17.12 10.86
N ASN A 117 4.12 -18.34 11.13
CA ASN A 117 4.88 -19.26 11.99
C ASN A 117 6.08 -19.86 11.23
N ALA A 118 7.00 -20.48 11.96
CA ALA A 118 8.25 -21.06 11.41
C ALA A 118 8.05 -22.21 10.41
N SER A 119 6.81 -22.67 10.17
CA SER A 119 6.45 -23.67 9.15
C SER A 119 5.84 -23.05 7.88
N GLY A 120 5.74 -21.71 7.79
CA GLY A 120 5.14 -21.03 6.64
C GLY A 120 3.62 -21.13 6.58
N GLN A 121 2.95 -21.53 7.67
CA GLN A 121 1.49 -21.51 7.72
C GLN A 121 1.00 -20.08 8.00
N ILE A 122 0.07 -19.64 7.15
CA ILE A 122 -0.59 -18.34 7.19
C ILE A 122 -1.66 -18.40 8.29
N PRO A 123 -1.66 -17.48 9.28
CA PRO A 123 -2.79 -17.34 10.19
C PRO A 123 -4.04 -16.96 9.39
N ASP A 124 -5.16 -17.67 9.58
CA ASP A 124 -6.44 -17.29 9.00
C ASP A 124 -6.95 -16.04 9.72
N LEU A 125 -6.54 -14.86 9.23
CA LEU A 125 -7.02 -13.58 9.72
C LEU A 125 -8.50 -13.43 9.31
N PRO A 126 -9.41 -13.12 10.24
CA PRO A 126 -10.78 -12.76 9.89
C PRO A 126 -10.74 -11.61 8.89
N GLY A 127 -11.33 -11.80 7.69
CA GLY A 127 -11.36 -10.76 6.66
C GLY A 127 -10.69 -11.09 5.31
N ASN A 128 -10.28 -12.34 5.06
CA ASN A 128 -9.63 -12.75 3.79
C ASN A 128 -8.23 -12.14 3.58
N PHE A 129 -7.45 -12.04 4.66
CA PHE A 129 -6.15 -11.37 4.63
C PHE A 129 -4.96 -12.34 4.55
N GLY A 130 -5.07 -13.36 3.70
CA GLY A 130 -3.93 -14.22 3.37
C GLY A 130 -3.00 -13.53 2.37
N LEU A 131 -1.75 -14.02 2.22
CA LEU A 131 -0.89 -13.60 1.11
C LEU A 131 -1.54 -13.90 -0.24
N ILE A 132 -2.25 -15.02 -0.31
CA ILE A 132 -3.05 -15.40 -1.46
C ILE A 132 -4.50 -15.10 -1.10
N ASP A 133 -5.12 -14.20 -1.86
CA ASP A 133 -6.55 -13.92 -1.76
C ASP A 133 -7.35 -15.22 -1.94
N LYS A 134 -8.34 -15.47 -1.06
CA LYS A 134 -9.21 -16.65 -1.13
C LYS A 134 -10.06 -16.66 -2.41
N ASP A 135 -10.34 -15.49 -2.97
CA ASP A 135 -11.14 -15.33 -4.19
C ASP A 135 -10.29 -15.55 -5.45
N THR A 136 -8.95 -15.65 -5.32
CA THR A 136 -8.07 -15.97 -6.45
C THR A 136 -8.43 -17.33 -7.07
N PRO A 137 -8.73 -17.38 -8.38
CA PRO A 137 -9.09 -18.61 -9.06
C PRO A 137 -7.93 -19.61 -9.07
N LYS A 138 -8.25 -20.91 -8.97
CA LYS A 138 -7.23 -21.97 -8.81
C LYS A 138 -6.31 -22.10 -10.01
N GLU A 139 -6.82 -21.81 -11.20
CA GLU A 139 -6.06 -21.73 -12.44
C GLU A 139 -4.98 -20.63 -12.42
N ALA A 140 -5.15 -19.59 -11.59
CA ALA A 140 -4.18 -18.50 -11.44
C ALA A 140 -3.08 -18.79 -10.40
N TYR A 141 -3.04 -19.97 -9.77
CA TYR A 141 -1.98 -20.33 -8.81
C TYR A 141 -0.63 -20.67 -9.44
N THR A 142 -0.61 -20.88 -10.75
CA THR A 142 0.61 -21.13 -11.51
C THR A 142 0.63 -20.24 -12.74
N TYR A 143 1.82 -19.80 -13.11
CA TYR A 143 2.02 -19.02 -14.33
C TYR A 143 3.32 -19.47 -15.01
N ARG A 144 3.40 -19.40 -16.34
CA ARG A 144 4.64 -19.74 -17.07
C ARG A 144 5.53 -18.51 -17.19
N SER A 145 6.81 -18.69 -16.91
CA SER A 145 7.80 -17.63 -17.14
C SER A 145 7.75 -17.14 -18.58
N TYR A 146 7.86 -15.82 -18.75
CA TYR A 146 8.06 -15.17 -20.04
C TYR A 146 9.49 -15.36 -20.54
N GLU A 147 10.44 -15.66 -19.65
CA GLU A 147 11.86 -15.88 -19.92
C GLU A 147 12.24 -17.32 -19.59
N GLY A 148 11.73 -18.24 -20.42
CA GLY A 148 11.91 -19.68 -20.32
C GLY A 148 10.58 -20.42 -20.36
N ASP A 149 10.59 -21.70 -19.98
CA ASP A 149 9.37 -22.55 -19.92
C ASP A 149 9.05 -23.00 -18.48
N GLU A 150 9.68 -22.37 -17.49
CA GLU A 150 9.52 -22.76 -16.08
C GLU A 150 8.16 -22.33 -15.52
N GLU A 151 7.56 -23.23 -14.74
CA GLU A 151 6.33 -22.95 -14.00
C GLU A 151 6.65 -22.20 -12.70
N MET A 152 6.07 -21.02 -12.55
CA MET A 152 6.09 -20.20 -11.35
C MET A 152 4.83 -20.44 -10.52
N VAL A 153 4.93 -20.23 -9.21
CA VAL A 153 3.82 -20.31 -8.26
C VAL A 153 3.43 -18.93 -7.78
N LEU A 154 2.13 -18.74 -7.57
CA LEU A 154 1.58 -17.54 -6.96
C LEU A 154 2.07 -17.43 -5.51
N VAL A 155 2.62 -16.27 -5.15
CA VAL A 155 3.14 -15.96 -3.81
C VAL A 155 2.43 -14.78 -3.16
N PHE A 156 1.74 -13.95 -3.95
CA PHE A 156 0.84 -12.91 -3.47
C PHE A 156 -0.28 -12.66 -4.48
N SER A 157 -1.50 -12.41 -4.00
CA SER A 157 -2.59 -11.90 -4.83
C SER A 157 -3.54 -11.04 -4.01
N ASP A 158 -4.12 -10.06 -4.70
CA ASP A 158 -5.30 -9.33 -4.24
C ASP A 158 -6.25 -9.19 -5.44
N GLU A 159 -7.45 -9.73 -5.32
CA GLU A 159 -8.49 -9.70 -6.36
C GLU A 159 -9.48 -8.54 -6.14
N PHE A 160 -9.36 -7.80 -5.02
CA PHE A 160 -10.19 -6.63 -4.72
C PHE A 160 -11.72 -6.86 -4.74
N ASP A 161 -12.18 -8.12 -4.67
CA ASP A 161 -13.58 -8.54 -4.79
C ASP A 161 -14.50 -8.10 -3.65
N ARG A 162 -13.92 -7.66 -2.54
CA ARG A 162 -14.65 -7.21 -1.36
C ARG A 162 -14.94 -5.73 -1.44
N ASP A 163 -16.17 -5.36 -1.77
CA ASP A 163 -16.62 -3.97 -1.83
C ASP A 163 -16.40 -3.19 -0.52
N GLY A 164 -16.09 -1.91 -0.65
CA GLY A 164 -16.03 -0.94 0.44
C GLY A 164 -14.80 -1.07 1.35
N ARG A 165 -13.69 -1.66 0.87
CA ARG A 165 -12.44 -1.65 1.62
C ARG A 165 -11.97 -0.21 1.84
N SER A 166 -11.46 0.03 3.03
CA SER A 166 -10.76 1.25 3.42
C SER A 166 -9.26 0.99 3.33
N PHE A 167 -8.53 1.97 2.82
CA PHE A 167 -7.08 1.93 2.73
C PHE A 167 -6.42 2.99 3.61
N TYR A 168 -7.13 3.57 4.57
CA TYR A 168 -6.49 4.43 5.56
C TYR A 168 -5.39 3.68 6.35
N PRO A 169 -4.39 4.38 6.90
CA PRO A 169 -3.31 3.74 7.65
C PRO A 169 -3.82 2.81 8.75
N GLY A 170 -3.50 1.51 8.60
CA GLY A 170 -3.87 0.45 9.54
C GLY A 170 -5.15 -0.33 9.20
N ASP A 171 -5.96 0.12 8.24
CA ASP A 171 -7.24 -0.54 7.90
C ASP A 171 -7.07 -1.76 7.00
N ASP A 172 -6.01 -1.77 6.18
CA ASP A 172 -5.64 -2.89 5.31
C ASP A 172 -4.25 -3.45 5.70
N PRO A 173 -4.09 -4.79 5.77
CA PRO A 173 -2.84 -5.41 6.21
C PRO A 173 -1.71 -5.31 5.19
N PHE A 174 -2.02 -5.14 3.90
CA PHE A 174 -1.02 -5.07 2.84
C PHE A 174 -0.95 -3.68 2.23
N TRP A 175 -2.08 -3.05 1.94
CA TRP A 175 -2.15 -1.76 1.27
C TRP A 175 -2.27 -0.62 2.28
N GLU A 176 -1.78 0.56 1.90
CA GLU A 176 -1.93 1.79 2.67
C GLU A 176 -2.01 2.98 1.72
N GLY A 177 -3.07 3.75 1.84
CA GLY A 177 -3.24 5.05 1.18
C GLY A 177 -2.35 6.10 1.82
N VAL A 178 -1.73 6.93 0.99
CA VAL A 178 -0.99 8.11 1.46
C VAL A 178 -1.89 9.34 1.52
N ASP A 179 -1.55 10.25 2.44
CA ASP A 179 -2.16 11.57 2.60
C ASP A 179 -1.07 12.63 2.43
N LEU A 180 -0.77 13.01 1.18
CA LEU A 180 0.35 13.89 0.85
C LEU A 180 0.24 14.55 -0.54
N HIS A 181 1.00 15.62 -0.74
CA HIS A 181 1.33 16.16 -2.05
C HIS A 181 2.64 15.57 -2.57
N TYR A 182 2.62 14.95 -3.74
CA TYR A 182 3.83 14.40 -4.37
C TYR A 182 4.58 15.48 -5.16
N TRP A 183 5.26 16.35 -4.42
CA TRP A 183 5.95 17.53 -4.98
C TRP A 183 7.09 17.18 -5.96
N GLY A 184 7.69 15.99 -5.85
CA GLY A 184 8.89 15.60 -6.61
C GLY A 184 8.69 15.58 -8.12
N THR A 185 7.45 15.34 -8.55
CA THR A 185 7.00 15.32 -9.95
C THR A 185 6.14 16.54 -10.29
N VAL A 186 5.95 17.46 -9.32
CA VAL A 186 5.10 18.64 -9.46
C VAL A 186 3.66 18.23 -9.76
N ASP A 187 3.15 17.26 -9.01
CA ASP A 187 1.77 16.78 -9.12
C ASP A 187 0.79 17.92 -8.82
N GLU A 188 -0.31 17.99 -9.56
CA GLU A 188 -1.34 19.02 -9.40
C GLU A 188 -2.48 18.56 -8.48
N GLU A 189 -2.41 17.30 -8.04
CA GLU A 189 -3.32 16.68 -7.11
C GLU A 189 -2.76 16.50 -5.70
N TRP A 190 -3.67 16.50 -4.72
CA TRP A 190 -3.41 15.90 -3.41
C TRP A 190 -3.78 14.43 -3.43
N TYR A 191 -2.90 13.54 -2.98
CA TYR A 191 -3.24 12.14 -2.73
C TYR A 191 -3.95 12.03 -1.38
N ASP A 192 -5.21 11.59 -1.39
CA ASP A 192 -6.09 11.41 -0.25
C ASP A 192 -6.53 9.93 -0.16
N PRO A 193 -6.37 9.24 0.97
CA PRO A 193 -6.80 7.85 1.12
C PRO A 193 -8.30 7.64 0.84
N GLY A 194 -9.13 8.67 1.00
CA GLY A 194 -10.56 8.66 0.70
C GLY A 194 -10.89 8.60 -0.79
N GLN A 195 -9.90 8.75 -1.68
CA GLN A 195 -10.05 8.56 -3.13
C GLN A 195 -9.80 7.11 -3.57
N VAL A 196 -9.53 6.21 -2.63
CA VAL A 196 -9.26 4.79 -2.94
C VAL A 196 -10.21 3.90 -2.17
N THR A 197 -10.90 3.01 -2.89
CA THR A 197 -11.74 1.97 -2.30
C THR A 197 -11.81 0.77 -3.24
N THR A 198 -12.52 -0.27 -2.85
CA THR A 198 -12.88 -1.38 -3.74
C THR A 198 -14.37 -1.32 -4.06
N SER A 199 -14.75 -1.54 -5.31
CA SER A 199 -16.15 -1.62 -5.70
C SER A 199 -16.29 -2.37 -7.02
N GLY A 200 -17.25 -3.29 -7.09
CA GLY A 200 -17.58 -3.99 -8.33
C GLY A 200 -16.50 -4.94 -8.80
N GLY A 201 -15.79 -5.59 -7.86
CA GLY A 201 -14.74 -6.55 -8.18
C GLY A 201 -13.39 -5.92 -8.53
N ALA A 202 -13.14 -4.66 -8.15
CA ALA A 202 -11.90 -3.98 -8.49
C ALA A 202 -11.50 -2.96 -7.43
N LEU A 203 -10.19 -2.71 -7.33
CA LEU A 203 -9.66 -1.49 -6.75
C LEU A 203 -10.08 -0.31 -7.63
N ARG A 204 -10.60 0.75 -7.01
CA ARG A 204 -11.05 1.99 -7.67
C ARG A 204 -10.27 3.16 -7.08
N ILE A 205 -9.43 3.77 -7.91
CA ILE A 205 -8.77 5.04 -7.60
C ILE A 205 -9.53 6.13 -8.34
N ARG A 206 -10.08 7.08 -7.61
CA ARG A 206 -10.85 8.21 -8.13
C ARG A 206 -9.96 9.45 -8.24
N MET A 207 -10.20 10.28 -9.24
CA MET A 207 -9.70 11.65 -9.30
C MET A 207 -10.86 12.61 -9.44
N ASP A 208 -10.84 13.64 -8.61
CA ASP A 208 -11.79 14.76 -8.61
C ASP A 208 -11.08 16.05 -9.03
N GLN A 209 -11.80 16.90 -9.76
CA GLN A 209 -11.54 18.34 -9.75
C GLN A 209 -12.39 18.96 -8.65
N VAL A 210 -11.79 19.69 -7.71
CA VAL A 210 -12.51 20.26 -6.57
C VAL A 210 -13.10 21.64 -6.90
N ASP A 211 -14.28 21.94 -6.35
CA ASP A 211 -14.94 23.24 -6.52
C ASP A 211 -14.25 24.36 -5.71
N ASP A 212 -13.68 24.02 -4.55
CA ASP A 212 -13.02 24.95 -3.64
C ASP A 212 -11.65 24.41 -3.22
N ILE A 213 -10.60 24.96 -3.83
CA ILE A 213 -9.21 24.56 -3.58
C ILE A 213 -8.78 24.77 -2.12
N THR A 214 -9.43 25.68 -1.37
CA THR A 214 -9.08 25.93 0.04
C THR A 214 -9.41 24.73 0.94
N GLN A 215 -10.25 23.82 0.47
CA GLN A 215 -10.62 22.56 1.14
C GLN A 215 -9.76 21.37 0.67
N ASN A 216 -8.84 21.58 -0.26
CA ASN A 216 -7.99 20.56 -0.84
C ASN A 216 -6.54 21.02 -0.92
N HIS A 217 -6.03 21.58 0.19
CA HIS A 217 -4.62 21.96 0.31
C HIS A 217 -4.13 22.97 -0.75
N ASN A 218 -5.05 23.79 -1.30
CA ASN A 218 -4.83 24.71 -2.41
C ASN A 218 -4.43 24.04 -3.74
N LEU A 219 -4.74 22.76 -3.92
CA LEU A 219 -4.56 22.01 -5.17
C LEU A 219 -5.92 21.81 -5.85
N LEU A 220 -5.93 21.88 -7.19
CA LEU A 220 -7.16 21.79 -7.99
C LEU A 220 -7.70 20.37 -8.08
N TYR A 221 -6.83 19.38 -8.00
CA TYR A 221 -7.19 17.98 -8.14
C TYR A 221 -7.00 17.22 -6.83
N ARG A 222 -7.79 16.18 -6.64
CA ARG A 222 -7.64 15.24 -5.53
C ARG A 222 -7.70 13.83 -6.09
N SER A 223 -6.70 12.99 -5.78
CA SER A 223 -6.66 11.59 -6.23
C SER A 223 -6.15 10.65 -5.15
N GLY A 224 -5.77 9.43 -5.51
CA GLY A 224 -5.37 8.39 -4.58
C GLY A 224 -4.09 7.68 -5.00
N MET A 225 -3.28 7.33 -4.02
CA MET A 225 -2.09 6.49 -4.15
C MET A 225 -2.10 5.49 -3.00
N ILE A 226 -1.97 4.19 -3.31
CA ILE A 226 -1.77 3.14 -2.31
C ILE A 226 -0.42 2.47 -2.51
N GLN A 227 0.15 2.01 -1.40
CA GLN A 227 1.44 1.31 -1.39
C GLN A 227 1.40 0.10 -0.46
N THR A 228 2.17 -0.92 -0.80
CA THR A 228 2.46 -2.05 0.09
C THR A 228 3.73 -1.85 0.93
N TRP A 229 4.22 -0.61 1.00
CA TRP A 229 5.49 -0.25 1.64
C TRP A 229 5.62 -0.84 3.05
N ASN A 230 6.72 -1.57 3.27
CA ASN A 230 7.04 -2.25 4.52
C ASN A 230 5.96 -3.23 5.06
N LYS A 231 4.97 -3.59 4.22
CA LYS A 231 3.90 -4.56 4.52
C LYS A 231 4.06 -5.82 3.65
N PHE A 232 4.09 -5.64 2.33
CA PHE A 232 4.41 -6.70 1.37
C PHE A 232 5.53 -6.23 0.43
N CYS A 233 6.57 -7.06 0.31
CA CYS A 233 7.66 -6.82 -0.61
C CYS A 233 8.07 -8.15 -1.26
N PHE A 234 8.66 -8.07 -2.44
CA PHE A 234 9.18 -9.22 -3.18
C PHE A 234 10.51 -8.91 -3.85
N THR A 235 11.30 -9.94 -4.14
CA THR A 235 12.54 -9.83 -4.89
C THR A 235 12.60 -10.89 -5.98
N GLY A 236 12.58 -10.46 -7.24
CA GLY A 236 12.50 -11.31 -8.41
C GLY A 236 11.11 -11.92 -8.61
N GLY A 237 10.90 -12.46 -9.81
CA GLY A 237 9.64 -13.10 -10.19
C GLY A 237 8.82 -12.25 -11.16
N LEU A 238 7.55 -12.61 -11.31
CA LEU A 238 6.60 -11.98 -12.22
C LEU A 238 5.52 -11.26 -11.39
N ILE A 239 5.30 -9.98 -11.69
CA ILE A 239 4.14 -9.24 -11.20
C ILE A 239 3.23 -8.91 -12.38
N LEU A 240 1.93 -9.13 -12.20
CA LEU A 240 0.88 -8.84 -13.17
C LEU A 240 -0.21 -7.99 -12.52
N ALA A 241 -0.63 -6.94 -13.20
CA ALA A 241 -1.77 -6.10 -12.86
C ALA A 241 -2.75 -6.08 -14.02
N ASN A 242 -4.03 -6.32 -13.76
CA ASN A 242 -5.07 -6.23 -14.78
C ASN A 242 -5.83 -4.91 -14.61
N VAL A 243 -5.67 -3.99 -15.55
CA VAL A 243 -5.96 -2.56 -15.35
C VAL A 243 -6.88 -2.01 -16.43
N MET A 244 -7.90 -1.28 -16.02
CA MET A 244 -8.68 -0.36 -16.85
C MET A 244 -8.17 1.05 -16.59
N LEU A 245 -7.67 1.70 -17.64
CA LEU A 245 -7.12 3.05 -17.57
C LEU A 245 -8.25 4.08 -17.39
N PRO A 246 -8.00 5.21 -16.70
CA PRO A 246 -8.99 6.24 -16.48
C PRO A 246 -9.24 7.07 -17.75
N GLY A 247 -10.39 7.75 -17.79
CA GLY A 247 -10.71 8.70 -18.86
C GLY A 247 -10.83 8.04 -20.24
N SER A 248 -10.36 8.76 -21.26
CA SER A 248 -10.38 8.35 -22.66
C SER A 248 -8.97 8.22 -23.21
N ASN A 249 -8.77 7.32 -24.17
CA ASN A 249 -7.50 7.12 -24.86
C ASN A 249 -7.10 8.27 -25.80
N GLN A 250 -7.94 9.30 -25.93
CA GLN A 250 -7.75 10.45 -26.83
C GLN A 250 -7.50 11.77 -26.10
N VAL A 251 -7.71 11.82 -24.77
CA VAL A 251 -7.58 13.05 -23.98
C VAL A 251 -6.34 12.96 -23.09
N SER A 252 -5.44 13.93 -23.21
CA SER A 252 -4.19 13.97 -22.44
C SER A 252 -4.38 14.62 -21.07
N GLY A 253 -3.56 14.21 -20.10
CA GLY A 253 -3.43 14.87 -18.79
C GLY A 253 -3.45 13.92 -17.60
N LEU A 254 -4.20 12.83 -17.67
CA LEU A 254 -4.18 11.80 -16.61
C LEU A 254 -2.89 10.96 -16.71
N TRP A 255 -2.29 10.66 -15.57
CA TRP A 255 -1.08 9.86 -15.43
C TRP A 255 -1.30 8.71 -14.43
N PRO A 256 -2.05 7.66 -14.84
CA PRO A 256 -2.18 6.45 -14.05
C PRO A 256 -0.88 5.63 -14.07
N ALA A 257 -0.51 5.08 -12.92
CA ALA A 257 0.69 4.26 -12.79
C ALA A 257 0.49 3.04 -11.88
N VAL A 258 1.14 1.94 -12.26
CA VAL A 258 1.41 0.79 -11.40
C VAL A 258 2.90 0.52 -11.48
N TRP A 259 3.57 0.49 -10.34
CA TRP A 259 5.02 0.47 -10.31
C TRP A 259 5.54 -0.09 -8.99
N THR A 260 6.85 -0.25 -8.90
CA THR A 260 7.50 -0.82 -7.73
C THR A 260 8.73 -0.02 -7.34
N MET A 261 9.01 0.06 -6.05
CA MET A 261 10.19 0.74 -5.52
C MET A 261 10.86 -0.11 -4.44
N GLY A 262 12.19 -0.04 -4.33
CA GLY A 262 12.95 -0.66 -3.24
C GLY A 262 12.57 -0.11 -1.86
N ASN A 263 12.34 -1.02 -0.90
CA ASN A 263 11.75 -0.74 0.41
C ASN A 263 12.56 0.22 1.33
N LEU A 264 13.84 0.48 1.01
CA LEU A 264 14.65 1.47 1.75
C LEU A 264 14.24 2.92 1.48
N GLY A 265 13.47 3.18 0.41
CA GLY A 265 12.78 4.44 0.17
C GLY A 265 11.27 4.26 0.33
N ARG A 266 10.55 5.36 0.55
CA ARG A 266 9.08 5.41 0.52
C ARG A 266 8.65 6.54 -0.41
N ALA A 267 7.94 6.18 -1.47
CA ALA A 267 7.38 7.10 -2.46
C ALA A 267 6.53 8.18 -1.79
N GLY A 268 6.74 9.44 -2.17
CA GLY A 268 6.13 10.61 -1.55
C GLY A 268 6.85 11.14 -0.30
N PHE A 269 7.88 10.45 0.22
CA PHE A 269 8.65 10.87 1.40
C PHE A 269 10.09 11.21 1.01
N GLY A 270 10.32 12.48 0.64
CA GLY A 270 11.56 12.98 0.01
C GLY A 270 12.84 12.62 0.77
N ALA A 271 12.89 12.87 2.08
CA ALA A 271 14.05 12.52 2.90
C ALA A 271 14.34 11.01 2.88
N SER A 272 13.33 10.13 2.79
CA SER A 272 13.58 8.69 2.70
C SER A 272 14.23 8.28 1.38
N VAL A 273 13.91 8.94 0.27
CA VAL A 273 14.36 8.56 -1.08
C VAL A 273 15.63 9.28 -1.53
N GLU A 274 15.96 10.44 -0.95
CA GLU A 274 17.13 11.23 -1.38
C GLU A 274 18.44 10.42 -1.25
N GLY A 275 19.14 10.27 -2.38
CA GLY A 275 20.36 9.47 -2.50
C GLY A 275 20.15 7.96 -2.46
N LEU A 276 18.90 7.48 -2.44
CA LEU A 276 18.55 6.07 -2.63
C LEU A 276 17.88 5.82 -3.97
N TRP A 277 16.91 6.65 -4.33
CA TRP A 277 16.31 6.63 -5.65
C TRP A 277 17.18 7.42 -6.64
N PRO A 278 17.34 6.98 -7.91
CA PRO A 278 16.94 5.70 -8.50
C PRO A 278 18.12 4.71 -8.56
N TYR A 279 18.96 4.63 -7.53
CA TYR A 279 20.18 3.83 -7.60
C TYR A 279 19.87 2.33 -7.75
N SER A 280 20.62 1.67 -8.63
CA SER A 280 20.74 0.21 -8.68
C SER A 280 22.22 -0.11 -8.86
N TYR A 281 22.99 0.10 -7.78
CA TYR A 281 24.45 0.18 -7.83
C TYR A 281 25.13 -0.35 -6.57
N ASP A 282 26.14 -1.20 -6.78
CA ASP A 282 26.88 -1.90 -5.72
C ASP A 282 28.40 -1.74 -5.85
N GLU A 283 28.84 -0.65 -6.48
CA GLU A 283 30.24 -0.40 -6.80
C GLU A 283 30.75 0.85 -6.08
N CYS A 284 32.05 0.88 -5.79
CA CYS A 284 32.68 2.02 -5.12
C CYS A 284 33.54 2.85 -6.08
N ASP A 285 32.91 3.81 -6.76
CA ASP A 285 33.54 4.77 -7.67
C ASP A 285 32.81 6.13 -7.68
N VAL A 286 33.13 6.98 -8.67
CA VAL A 286 32.57 8.32 -8.82
C VAL A 286 31.04 8.33 -8.95
N GLY A 287 30.42 7.22 -9.38
CA GLY A 287 28.98 7.08 -9.46
C GLY A 287 28.27 7.25 -8.11
N THR A 288 28.98 7.05 -7.01
CA THR A 288 28.45 7.20 -5.65
C THR A 288 28.54 8.64 -5.11
N LEU A 289 29.18 9.54 -5.84
CA LEU A 289 29.49 10.90 -5.40
C LEU A 289 28.49 11.93 -5.93
N PRO A 290 28.34 13.10 -5.28
CA PRO A 290 27.49 14.17 -5.76
C PRO A 290 27.77 14.54 -7.21
N ASN A 291 26.68 14.65 -7.99
CA ASN A 291 26.70 14.96 -9.42
C ASN A 291 27.55 14.01 -10.29
N GLN A 292 27.93 12.84 -9.77
CA GLN A 292 28.92 11.94 -10.39
C GLN A 292 30.24 12.65 -10.71
N THR A 293 30.76 13.44 -9.77
CA THR A 293 32.02 14.18 -9.94
C THR A 293 32.94 14.04 -8.73
N TYR A 294 34.26 14.02 -8.98
CA TYR A 294 35.24 13.97 -7.89
C TYR A 294 35.35 15.33 -7.18
N PRO A 295 35.26 15.39 -5.84
CA PRO A 295 35.33 16.62 -5.06
C PRO A 295 36.57 17.47 -5.39
N GLY A 296 36.35 18.77 -5.58
CA GLY A 296 37.43 19.72 -5.90
C GLY A 296 38.02 19.58 -7.30
N THR A 297 37.48 18.70 -8.14
CA THR A 297 37.89 18.52 -9.53
C THR A 297 36.79 18.93 -10.51
N GLN A 298 37.08 18.78 -11.81
CA GLN A 298 36.10 18.92 -12.90
C GLN A 298 35.93 17.60 -13.65
N LEU A 299 36.22 16.48 -12.99
CA LEU A 299 36.24 15.14 -13.58
C LEU A 299 35.14 14.24 -12.99
N PRO A 300 34.64 13.28 -13.79
CA PRO A 300 34.90 13.10 -15.23
C PRO A 300 34.23 14.20 -16.08
N ALA A 301 34.89 14.60 -17.16
CA ALA A 301 34.40 15.70 -18.01
C ALA A 301 33.04 15.40 -18.65
N ALA A 302 32.75 14.13 -18.95
CA ALA A 302 31.47 13.72 -19.53
C ALA A 302 30.30 13.79 -18.53
N ALA A 303 30.55 13.84 -17.21
CA ALA A 303 29.49 14.09 -16.22
C ALA A 303 29.03 15.57 -16.21
N ARG A 304 29.78 16.47 -16.86
CA ARG A 304 29.48 17.91 -16.90
C ARG A 304 28.92 18.39 -18.23
N THR A 305 28.86 17.52 -19.25
CA THR A 305 28.43 17.89 -20.60
C THR A 305 27.63 16.77 -21.24
N GLY A 306 26.66 17.12 -22.10
CA GLY A 306 25.86 16.13 -22.82
C GLY A 306 24.82 15.38 -21.97
N GLY A 307 24.57 15.82 -20.74
CA GLY A 307 23.44 15.41 -19.90
C GLY A 307 22.16 16.21 -20.19
N ASP A 308 21.44 16.58 -19.13
CA ASP A 308 20.13 17.24 -19.19
C ASP A 308 20.21 18.64 -19.84
N PRO A 309 19.54 18.87 -20.99
CA PRO A 309 19.51 20.18 -21.64
C PRO A 309 18.92 21.30 -20.77
N LEU A 310 17.97 20.97 -19.88
CA LEU A 310 17.37 21.93 -18.95
C LEU A 310 18.32 22.31 -17.80
N SER A 311 19.45 21.61 -17.67
CA SER A 311 20.48 21.85 -16.66
C SER A 311 21.85 22.13 -17.27
N ASN A 312 21.88 22.87 -18.37
CA ASN A 312 23.10 23.27 -19.07
C ASN A 312 23.99 22.07 -19.49
N GLY A 313 23.39 20.90 -19.71
CA GLY A 313 24.09 19.68 -20.13
C GLY A 313 24.82 18.94 -19.01
N VAL A 314 24.60 19.28 -17.74
CA VAL A 314 25.12 18.50 -16.60
C VAL A 314 24.41 17.15 -16.53
N LEU A 315 25.15 16.09 -16.21
CA LEU A 315 24.63 14.73 -16.22
C LEU A 315 23.74 14.42 -15.02
N SER A 316 24.19 14.77 -13.81
CA SER A 316 23.52 14.38 -12.58
C SER A 316 23.42 15.53 -11.59
N PHE A 317 22.26 15.63 -10.95
CA PHE A 317 21.97 16.48 -9.79
C PHE A 317 21.75 15.64 -8.53
N LEU A 318 22.02 14.33 -8.60
CA LEU A 318 21.89 13.46 -7.44
C LEU A 318 22.96 13.81 -6.40
N PRO A 319 22.63 13.74 -5.10
CA PRO A 319 23.56 14.05 -4.00
C PRO A 319 24.62 12.96 -3.76
N GLY A 320 24.72 11.98 -4.66
CA GLY A 320 25.47 10.74 -4.45
C GLY A 320 24.60 9.64 -3.81
N GLN A 321 25.10 8.41 -3.83
CA GLN A 321 24.41 7.27 -3.24
C GLN A 321 24.60 7.31 -1.72
N ARG A 322 23.51 7.52 -0.98
CA ARG A 322 23.53 7.68 0.49
C ARG A 322 24.04 6.43 1.20
N LEU A 323 23.58 5.27 0.74
CA LEU A 323 23.95 3.96 1.29
C LEU A 323 24.86 3.22 0.30
N SER A 324 25.97 3.84 -0.08
CA SER A 324 26.88 3.31 -1.10
C SER A 324 27.82 2.22 -0.58
N ALA A 325 28.41 1.45 -1.51
CA ALA A 325 29.52 0.55 -1.19
C ALA A 325 30.78 1.29 -0.68
N CYS A 326 30.89 2.61 -0.96
CA CYS A 326 31.96 3.46 -0.49
C CYS A 326 31.80 3.96 0.96
N THR A 327 30.70 3.67 1.64
CA THR A 327 30.44 4.15 3.00
C THR A 327 31.59 3.75 3.96
N CYS A 328 32.04 4.70 4.79
CA CYS A 328 33.13 4.48 5.74
C CYS A 328 32.73 3.43 6.81
N PRO A 329 33.67 2.61 7.31
CA PRO A 329 33.38 1.67 8.38
C PRO A 329 32.79 2.36 9.62
N GLY A 330 31.70 1.79 10.17
CA GLY A 330 31.06 2.29 11.38
C GLY A 330 29.98 3.37 11.16
N GLU A 331 29.85 3.88 9.93
CA GLU A 331 28.75 4.75 9.55
C GLU A 331 27.41 3.99 9.53
N SER A 332 26.31 4.75 9.56
CA SER A 332 24.98 4.17 9.50
C SER A 332 24.69 3.57 8.12
N HIS A 333 24.45 2.27 8.09
CA HIS A 333 24.20 1.53 6.86
C HIS A 333 23.43 0.24 7.18
N PRO A 334 22.40 -0.16 6.40
CA PRO A 334 21.62 -1.37 6.68
C PRO A 334 22.42 -2.67 6.51
N GLY A 335 23.47 -2.63 5.70
CA GLY A 335 24.29 -3.79 5.34
C GLY A 335 23.75 -4.52 4.10
N PRO A 336 24.19 -5.75 3.81
CA PRO A 336 25.20 -6.51 4.54
C PRO A 336 26.62 -5.94 4.37
N ILE A 337 27.55 -6.41 5.21
CA ILE A 337 28.97 -6.11 5.13
C ILE A 337 29.68 -7.31 4.49
N ARG A 338 30.47 -7.06 3.44
CA ARG A 338 31.30 -8.07 2.78
C ARG A 338 32.42 -8.54 3.70
N ARG A 339 33.05 -9.65 3.33
CA ARG A 339 34.15 -10.25 4.11
C ARG A 339 35.37 -9.33 4.25
N ASP A 340 35.57 -8.40 3.32
CA ASP A 340 36.64 -7.41 3.33
C ASP A 340 36.30 -6.16 4.16
N GLY A 341 35.12 -6.12 4.80
CA GLY A 341 34.65 -4.99 5.61
C GLY A 341 33.96 -3.88 4.82
N THR A 342 33.80 -4.01 3.50
CA THR A 342 33.03 -3.05 2.70
C THR A 342 31.53 -3.30 2.78
N TYR A 343 30.71 -2.27 2.62
CA TYR A 343 29.26 -2.42 2.55
C TYR A 343 28.83 -2.83 1.14
N VAL A 344 27.79 -3.66 1.03
CA VAL A 344 27.00 -3.74 -0.20
C VAL A 344 26.28 -2.40 -0.38
N GLY A 345 26.32 -1.81 -1.57
CA GLY A 345 25.56 -0.62 -1.95
C GLY A 345 24.06 -0.92 -1.97
N ARG A 346 23.30 -0.06 -1.31
CA ARG A 346 21.87 -0.20 -1.06
C ARG A 346 21.14 1.03 -1.56
N ALA A 347 19.88 0.85 -1.93
CA ALA A 347 19.14 1.88 -2.67
C ALA A 347 17.61 1.65 -2.64
N ALA A 348 16.90 2.50 -3.36
CA ALA A 348 15.46 2.40 -3.63
C ALA A 348 15.23 2.45 -5.16
N PRO A 349 15.62 1.40 -5.90
CA PRO A 349 15.43 1.33 -7.35
C PRO A 349 13.94 1.27 -7.71
N GLU A 350 13.63 1.64 -8.94
CA GLU A 350 12.26 1.72 -9.48
C GLU A 350 12.13 0.85 -10.74
N ILE A 351 10.99 0.14 -10.85
CA ILE A 351 10.56 -0.56 -12.05
C ILE A 351 9.06 -0.32 -12.22
N ASP A 352 8.68 0.22 -13.37
CA ASP A 352 7.30 0.53 -13.71
C ASP A 352 6.67 -0.63 -14.46
N ILE A 353 5.50 -1.06 -13.99
CA ILE A 353 4.64 -1.97 -14.74
C ILE A 353 3.98 -1.19 -15.87
N LEU A 354 3.48 0.01 -15.56
CA LEU A 354 2.95 0.96 -16.52
C LEU A 354 3.01 2.37 -15.94
N GLU A 355 3.31 3.33 -16.80
CA GLU A 355 2.95 4.73 -16.65
C GLU A 355 2.23 5.16 -17.92
N ALA A 356 0.91 5.37 -17.85
CA ALA A 356 0.14 5.66 -19.06
C ALA A 356 0.10 7.15 -19.36
N THR A 357 0.07 7.48 -20.65
CA THR A 357 -0.10 8.83 -21.16
C THR A 357 -0.92 8.80 -22.44
N VAL A 358 -1.44 9.94 -22.85
CA VAL A 358 -2.06 10.12 -24.15
C VAL A 358 -1.32 11.23 -24.88
N THR A 359 -0.81 10.92 -26.06
CA THR A 359 -0.10 11.85 -26.94
C THR A 359 -0.62 11.69 -28.35
N GLU A 360 -0.89 12.81 -29.03
CA GLU A 360 -1.43 12.80 -30.40
C GLU A 360 -2.72 11.96 -30.52
N GLU A 361 -3.61 12.06 -29.52
CA GLU A 361 -4.89 11.31 -29.44
C GLU A 361 -4.72 9.77 -29.40
N VAL A 362 -3.52 9.29 -29.04
CA VAL A 362 -3.20 7.87 -28.91
C VAL A 362 -2.67 7.58 -27.50
N GLY A 363 -3.26 6.57 -26.87
CA GLY A 363 -2.82 6.05 -25.59
C GLY A 363 -1.52 5.26 -25.69
N HIS A 364 -0.60 5.57 -24.79
CA HIS A 364 0.70 4.93 -24.65
C HIS A 364 0.96 4.56 -23.19
N VAL A 365 1.87 3.60 -22.98
CA VAL A 365 2.45 3.26 -21.68
C VAL A 365 3.95 3.26 -21.76
N SER A 366 4.62 3.92 -20.80
CA SER A 366 6.03 3.67 -20.51
C SER A 366 6.15 2.40 -19.69
N LEU A 367 6.97 1.48 -20.19
CA LEU A 367 7.34 0.22 -19.55
C LEU A 367 8.82 0.35 -19.18
N SER A 368 9.12 0.78 -17.95
CA SER A 368 10.42 1.36 -17.62
C SER A 368 11.09 0.84 -16.36
N ALA A 369 12.39 1.13 -16.26
CA ALA A 369 13.17 1.05 -15.03
C ALA A 369 14.15 2.23 -14.97
N GLN A 370 14.39 2.71 -13.75
CA GLN A 370 15.17 3.90 -13.45
C GLN A 370 16.47 3.50 -12.79
N PHE A 371 17.54 4.17 -13.21
CA PHE A 371 18.89 3.82 -12.84
C PHE A 371 19.70 5.05 -12.45
N ALA A 372 20.45 4.91 -11.37
CA ALA A 372 21.63 5.69 -11.05
C ALA A 372 22.78 4.75 -10.67
N PRO A 373 24.05 5.13 -10.88
CA PRO A 373 24.53 6.34 -11.57
C PRO A 373 24.21 6.35 -13.07
N PHE A 374 24.46 7.44 -13.79
CA PHE A 374 24.10 7.61 -15.20
C PHE A 374 25.30 7.39 -16.13
N ASN A 375 25.06 6.77 -17.28
CA ASN A 375 26.00 6.75 -18.41
C ASN A 375 26.10 8.13 -19.05
N ALA A 376 27.18 8.37 -19.79
CA ALA A 376 27.31 9.52 -20.66
C ALA A 376 26.09 9.63 -21.59
N ARG A 377 25.41 10.78 -21.55
CA ARG A 377 24.20 11.07 -22.34
C ARG A 377 23.02 10.11 -22.07
N TYR A 378 22.99 9.49 -20.90
CA TYR A 378 21.96 8.54 -20.48
C TYR A 378 21.83 7.29 -21.38
N ARG A 379 22.86 6.97 -22.16
CA ARG A 379 22.81 5.86 -23.12
C ARG A 379 23.21 4.55 -22.47
N PHE A 380 22.33 3.56 -22.56
CA PHE A 380 22.63 2.17 -22.27
C PHE A 380 22.91 1.41 -23.57
N LEU A 381 23.47 0.21 -23.48
CA LEU A 381 23.79 -0.59 -24.66
C LEU A 381 22.50 -1.23 -25.21
N VAL A 382 22.12 -0.86 -26.42
CA VAL A 382 20.94 -1.36 -27.15
C VAL A 382 21.40 -2.18 -28.36
N ASN A 383 21.14 -3.48 -28.32
CA ASN A 383 21.28 -4.41 -29.44
C ASN A 383 20.38 -5.64 -29.20
N ASN A 384 20.36 -6.58 -30.16
CA ASN A 384 19.49 -7.76 -30.12
C ASN A 384 19.77 -8.74 -28.97
N ASP A 385 20.83 -8.55 -28.19
CA ASP A 385 21.19 -9.39 -27.04
C ASP A 385 21.00 -8.66 -25.70
N THR A 386 20.81 -7.33 -25.71
CA THR A 386 20.73 -6.51 -24.49
C THR A 386 19.40 -5.81 -24.30
N ALA A 387 18.71 -5.47 -25.38
CA ALA A 387 17.41 -4.81 -25.37
C ALA A 387 16.56 -5.37 -26.53
N VAL A 388 15.65 -6.29 -26.22
CA VAL A 388 14.89 -7.03 -27.22
C VAL A 388 13.44 -6.56 -27.22
N PHE A 389 12.96 -6.05 -28.35
CA PHE A 389 11.57 -5.66 -28.56
C PHE A 389 10.88 -6.76 -29.41
N TYR A 390 9.84 -7.38 -28.87
CA TYR A 390 9.22 -8.56 -29.50
C TYR A 390 8.25 -8.19 -30.62
N ASP A 391 7.63 -7.02 -30.51
CA ASP A 391 6.79 -6.41 -31.53
C ASP A 391 7.10 -4.91 -31.61
N PRO A 392 8.08 -4.50 -32.43
CA PRO A 392 8.48 -3.09 -32.56
C PRO A 392 7.38 -2.15 -33.07
N ASP A 393 6.35 -2.67 -33.75
CA ASP A 393 5.22 -1.86 -34.21
C ASP A 393 4.27 -1.52 -33.04
N ARG A 394 4.24 -2.36 -32.00
CA ARG A 394 3.45 -2.16 -30.79
C ARG A 394 4.25 -1.50 -29.66
N THR A 395 5.51 -1.85 -29.47
CA THR A 395 6.38 -1.34 -28.40
C THR A 395 7.79 -1.13 -28.93
N HIS A 396 8.29 0.11 -28.85
CA HIS A 396 9.60 0.49 -29.34
C HIS A 396 10.40 1.21 -28.26
N LEU A 397 11.70 1.38 -28.47
CA LEU A 397 12.56 2.10 -27.54
C LEU A 397 12.06 3.54 -27.39
N ASN A 398 11.76 3.95 -26.16
CA ASN A 398 11.35 5.31 -25.86
C ASN A 398 12.52 6.28 -26.12
N THR A 399 12.23 7.40 -26.76
CA THR A 399 13.22 8.45 -27.01
C THR A 399 13.62 9.21 -25.75
N TYR A 400 12.79 9.17 -24.70
CA TYR A 400 13.14 9.69 -23.39
C TYR A 400 14.09 8.71 -22.68
N LEU A 401 15.31 9.18 -22.39
CA LEU A 401 16.36 8.37 -21.75
C LEU A 401 16.63 8.79 -20.29
N GLY A 402 15.85 9.73 -19.75
CA GLY A 402 16.04 10.31 -18.43
C GLY A 402 16.40 11.79 -18.44
N GLY A 403 16.91 12.27 -17.31
CA GLY A 403 17.29 13.66 -17.06
C GLY A 403 18.18 13.79 -15.83
N ARG A 404 18.33 15.00 -15.28
CA ARG A 404 19.30 15.25 -14.20
C ARG A 404 19.11 14.43 -12.92
N TYR A 405 17.94 13.83 -12.70
CA TYR A 405 17.64 13.01 -11.52
C TYR A 405 17.56 11.50 -11.81
N GLN A 406 17.56 11.08 -13.07
CA GLN A 406 17.42 9.66 -13.42
C GLN A 406 17.98 9.35 -14.81
N GLN A 407 18.53 8.16 -15.00
CA GLN A 407 18.60 7.52 -16.31
C GLN A 407 17.46 6.52 -16.42
N THR A 408 16.78 6.48 -17.55
CA THR A 408 15.63 5.61 -17.77
C THR A 408 15.91 4.65 -18.92
N THR A 409 15.61 3.36 -18.71
CA THR A 409 15.44 2.42 -19.81
C THR A 409 13.94 2.22 -19.98
N SER A 410 13.39 2.53 -21.15
CA SER A 410 11.93 2.53 -21.35
C SER A 410 11.59 1.99 -22.74
N GLY A 411 10.61 1.08 -22.77
CA GLY A 411 9.85 0.77 -23.98
C GLY A 411 8.55 1.56 -23.96
N LEU A 412 8.27 2.30 -25.03
CA LEU A 412 7.01 3.00 -25.22
C LEU A 412 6.06 2.09 -26.02
N GLY A 413 5.00 1.64 -25.37
CA GLY A 413 4.01 0.72 -25.94
C GLY A 413 2.66 1.37 -26.18
N LEU A 414 1.94 0.91 -27.21
CA LEU A 414 0.53 1.28 -27.41
C LEU A 414 -0.36 0.62 -26.35
N THR A 415 -1.35 1.35 -25.84
CA THR A 415 -2.40 0.78 -24.98
C THR A 415 -3.53 0.19 -25.81
N ASN A 416 -4.31 -0.70 -25.19
CA ASN A 416 -5.56 -1.17 -25.79
C ASN A 416 -6.63 -0.05 -25.67
N PRO A 417 -7.14 0.49 -26.78
CA PRO A 417 -8.08 1.61 -26.76
C PRO A 417 -9.44 1.26 -26.13
N GLU A 418 -9.80 -0.03 -26.06
CA GLU A 418 -11.05 -0.50 -25.44
C GLU A 418 -10.93 -0.68 -23.91
N CYS A 419 -9.74 -0.54 -23.33
CA CYS A 419 -9.51 -0.77 -21.90
C CYS A 419 -9.35 0.56 -21.14
N TYR A 420 -10.25 1.51 -21.44
CA TYR A 420 -10.36 2.81 -20.81
C TYR A 420 -11.75 2.98 -20.16
N GLU A 421 -11.84 3.80 -19.13
CA GLU A 421 -13.09 4.05 -18.40
C GLU A 421 -14.22 4.58 -19.30
N LEU A 422 -13.88 5.50 -20.21
CA LEU A 422 -14.84 6.13 -21.13
C LEU A 422 -14.90 5.41 -22.49
N THR A 423 -14.13 4.33 -22.69
CA THR A 423 -14.08 3.61 -23.97
C THR A 423 -13.87 2.11 -23.73
N GLY A 424 -14.87 1.31 -24.08
CA GLY A 424 -14.85 -0.17 -24.04
C GLY A 424 -14.92 -0.79 -22.63
N GLN A 425 -14.34 -0.14 -21.62
CA GLN A 425 -14.34 -0.58 -20.22
C GLN A 425 -13.78 -2.01 -20.00
N CYS A 426 -12.87 -2.48 -20.85
CA CYS A 426 -12.12 -3.70 -20.58
C CYS A 426 -10.96 -3.47 -19.61
N TYR A 427 -10.40 -4.57 -19.13
CA TYR A 427 -9.13 -4.58 -18.40
C TYR A 427 -8.04 -5.17 -19.31
N ALA A 428 -6.89 -4.51 -19.34
CA ALA A 428 -5.70 -4.97 -20.04
C ALA A 428 -4.63 -5.44 -19.04
N LEU A 429 -3.92 -6.51 -19.40
CA LEU A 429 -2.87 -7.08 -18.57
C LEU A 429 -1.56 -6.32 -18.74
N TYR A 430 -0.98 -5.85 -17.65
CA TYR A 430 0.35 -5.26 -17.63
C TYR A 430 1.22 -5.96 -16.59
N GLY A 431 2.54 -5.93 -16.75
CA GLY A 431 3.42 -6.50 -15.74
C GLY A 431 4.89 -6.40 -16.07
N PHE A 432 5.71 -6.97 -15.19
CA PHE A 432 7.08 -7.33 -15.53
C PHE A 432 7.46 -8.65 -14.86
N GLU A 433 8.28 -9.44 -15.56
CA GLU A 433 9.08 -10.50 -14.97
C GLU A 433 10.52 -10.03 -14.84
N TYR A 434 11.15 -10.24 -13.70
CA TYR A 434 12.55 -9.91 -13.56
C TYR A 434 13.35 -10.92 -12.74
N ARG A 435 14.62 -11.01 -13.11
CA ARG A 435 15.63 -11.76 -12.36
C ARG A 435 16.69 -10.79 -11.84
N PRO A 436 16.85 -10.68 -10.52
CA PRO A 436 17.72 -9.69 -9.89
C PRO A 436 19.21 -10.04 -10.05
N GLY A 437 20.09 -9.04 -10.02
CA GLY A 437 21.54 -9.20 -9.98
C GLY A 437 22.26 -8.86 -11.31
N PHE A 438 23.38 -9.55 -11.54
CA PHE A 438 24.31 -9.25 -12.63
C PHE A 438 24.30 -10.28 -13.77
N ASP A 439 24.27 -11.58 -13.47
CA ASP A 439 24.50 -12.63 -14.47
C ASP A 439 23.20 -13.35 -14.81
N ASN A 440 22.86 -13.41 -16.09
CA ASN A 440 21.54 -13.84 -16.59
C ASN A 440 20.37 -13.05 -16.01
N ALA A 441 20.64 -11.88 -15.42
CA ALA A 441 19.64 -10.98 -14.89
C ALA A 441 18.98 -10.19 -16.02
N TYR A 442 17.67 -9.96 -15.88
CA TYR A 442 16.84 -9.30 -16.88
C TYR A 442 15.62 -8.65 -16.23
N ILE A 443 14.97 -7.76 -16.97
CA ILE A 443 13.58 -7.32 -16.75
C ILE A 443 12.85 -7.46 -18.09
N THR A 444 11.69 -8.10 -18.07
CA THR A 444 10.85 -8.38 -19.24
C THR A 444 9.47 -7.80 -18.96
N TRP A 445 9.06 -6.80 -19.73
CA TRP A 445 7.78 -6.15 -19.56
C TRP A 445 6.67 -6.83 -20.35
N ILE A 446 5.46 -6.76 -19.80
CA ILE A 446 4.22 -7.29 -20.35
C ILE A 446 3.27 -6.12 -20.59
N ASN A 447 2.78 -6.03 -21.82
CA ASN A 447 1.69 -5.15 -22.24
C ASN A 447 0.75 -6.01 -23.10
N GLU A 448 -0.22 -6.65 -22.44
CA GLU A 448 -1.08 -7.78 -22.83
C GLU A 448 -0.32 -9.06 -23.23
N VAL A 449 0.81 -8.89 -23.92
CA VAL A 449 1.78 -9.89 -24.34
C VAL A 449 3.18 -9.44 -23.93
N ARG A 450 4.19 -10.31 -24.12
CA ARG A 450 5.61 -9.95 -23.90
C ARG A 450 5.97 -8.76 -24.80
N ALA A 451 6.34 -7.63 -24.21
CA ALA A 451 6.57 -6.38 -24.92
C ALA A 451 8.04 -6.21 -25.29
N TRP A 452 8.90 -6.12 -24.27
CA TRP A 452 10.35 -5.99 -24.46
C TRP A 452 11.12 -6.50 -23.24
N THR A 453 12.41 -6.79 -23.43
CA THR A 453 13.32 -7.28 -22.38
C THR A 453 14.59 -6.44 -22.35
N LEU A 454 14.96 -5.97 -21.16
CA LEU A 454 16.29 -5.46 -20.82
C LEU A 454 17.10 -6.57 -20.16
N TYR A 455 18.19 -6.99 -20.76
CA TYR A 455 19.18 -7.84 -20.10
C TYR A 455 20.22 -6.97 -19.38
N SER A 456 20.72 -7.46 -18.25
CA SER A 456 21.82 -6.84 -17.47
C SER A 456 23.06 -6.50 -18.31
N GLY A 457 23.28 -7.20 -19.42
CA GLY A 457 24.32 -6.87 -20.41
C GLY A 457 24.15 -5.51 -21.09
N GLY A 458 22.97 -4.88 -21.00
CA GLY A 458 22.72 -3.50 -21.46
C GLY A 458 23.26 -2.44 -20.50
N LEU A 459 23.50 -2.80 -19.23
CA LEU A 459 23.87 -1.89 -18.14
C LEU A 459 25.38 -1.95 -17.85
N VAL A 460 26.18 -1.89 -18.90
CA VAL A 460 27.66 -1.99 -18.84
C VAL A 460 28.32 -0.79 -18.14
N ALA A 461 29.59 -0.98 -17.78
CA ALA A 461 30.46 0.10 -17.35
C ALA A 461 30.60 1.17 -18.44
N ASP A 462 30.86 2.40 -18.02
CA ASP A 462 31.07 3.53 -18.92
C ASP A 462 32.27 4.35 -18.48
N ASP A 463 33.37 4.15 -19.20
CA ASP A 463 34.65 4.79 -18.93
C ASP A 463 34.61 6.31 -19.15
N ALA A 464 33.67 6.85 -19.95
CA ALA A 464 33.59 8.29 -20.17
C ALA A 464 33.17 9.05 -18.91
N VAL A 465 32.37 8.40 -18.06
CA VAL A 465 31.91 8.91 -16.76
C VAL A 465 32.44 8.08 -15.59
N GLU A 466 33.43 7.22 -15.85
CA GLU A 466 34.19 6.44 -14.86
C GLU A 466 33.33 5.60 -13.90
N ILE A 467 32.18 5.08 -14.37
CA ILE A 467 31.30 4.19 -13.59
C ILE A 467 31.45 2.73 -14.04
N LYS A 468 31.28 1.81 -13.10
CA LYS A 468 31.14 0.37 -13.35
C LYS A 468 29.71 0.01 -13.83
N ARG A 469 29.53 -1.28 -14.14
CA ARG A 469 28.25 -1.84 -14.56
C ARG A 469 27.22 -1.70 -13.44
N ARG A 470 25.96 -1.45 -13.80
CA ARG A 470 24.83 -1.50 -12.87
C ARG A 470 24.24 -2.91 -12.84
N LEU A 471 23.39 -3.16 -11.86
CA LEU A 471 22.67 -4.41 -11.68
C LEU A 471 21.18 -4.25 -11.97
N ILE A 472 20.53 -5.34 -12.34
CA ILE A 472 19.07 -5.42 -12.19
C ILE A 472 18.77 -5.44 -10.68
N PRO A 473 17.83 -4.62 -10.20
CA PRO A 473 17.57 -4.41 -8.77
C PRO A 473 17.55 -5.68 -7.93
N GLN A 474 18.26 -5.67 -6.80
CA GLN A 474 18.26 -6.78 -5.81
C GLN A 474 17.52 -6.44 -4.51
N GLU A 475 17.05 -5.20 -4.38
CA GLU A 475 16.29 -4.75 -3.21
C GLU A 475 14.94 -5.47 -3.11
N PRO A 476 14.41 -5.71 -1.89
CA PRO A 476 12.99 -6.04 -1.73
C PRO A 476 12.15 -4.85 -2.19
N MET A 477 11.29 -5.05 -3.18
CA MET A 477 10.47 -4.00 -3.76
C MET A 477 9.02 -4.13 -3.28
N TYR A 478 8.40 -3.00 -2.98
CA TYR A 478 6.98 -2.91 -2.69
C TYR A 478 6.24 -2.33 -3.90
N ILE A 479 4.94 -2.58 -3.95
CA ILE A 479 4.03 -2.20 -5.05
C ILE A 479 3.37 -0.86 -4.74
N ILE A 480 3.22 -0.02 -5.77
CA ILE A 480 2.54 1.27 -5.74
C ILE A 480 1.52 1.31 -6.88
N THR A 481 0.34 1.84 -6.58
CA THR A 481 -0.71 2.11 -7.57
C THR A 481 -1.23 3.52 -7.30
N ASN A 482 -1.21 4.40 -8.31
CA ASN A 482 -1.71 5.77 -8.20
C ASN A 482 -2.29 6.29 -9.51
N MET A 483 -3.02 7.39 -9.42
CA MET A 483 -3.43 8.18 -10.57
C MET A 483 -3.03 9.63 -10.34
N GLY A 484 -1.99 10.08 -11.03
CA GLY A 484 -1.49 11.44 -10.95
C GLY A 484 -1.97 12.33 -12.09
N ILE A 485 -1.69 13.63 -11.98
CA ILE A 485 -1.90 14.64 -13.04
C ILE A 485 -0.82 15.72 -12.91
N SER A 486 0.03 15.87 -13.94
CA SER A 486 1.14 16.82 -13.86
C SER A 486 1.61 17.30 -15.24
N GLU A 487 1.75 18.62 -15.39
CA GLU A 487 2.46 19.25 -16.52
C GLU A 487 3.97 18.90 -16.55
N GLY A 488 4.51 18.38 -15.44
CA GLY A 488 5.86 17.83 -15.39
C GLY A 488 6.02 16.53 -16.18
N PHE A 489 4.92 15.83 -16.44
CA PHE A 489 4.89 14.55 -17.15
C PHE A 489 4.36 14.70 -18.59
N GLY A 490 3.27 15.43 -18.78
CA GLY A 490 2.68 15.66 -20.10
C GLY A 490 1.65 16.79 -20.10
N ARG A 491 1.27 17.24 -21.29
CA ARG A 491 0.29 18.32 -21.45
C ARG A 491 -1.07 17.91 -20.89
N ILE A 492 -1.67 18.78 -20.07
CA ILE A 492 -3.02 18.58 -19.53
C ILE A 492 -4.06 19.21 -20.48
N ASP A 493 -4.99 18.42 -21.00
CA ASP A 493 -6.12 18.91 -21.78
C ASP A 493 -7.32 19.23 -20.89
N THR A 494 -7.22 20.35 -20.17
CA THR A 494 -8.22 20.79 -19.19
C THR A 494 -9.61 21.04 -19.79
N GLU A 495 -9.72 21.26 -21.11
CA GLU A 495 -11.01 21.50 -21.78
C GLU A 495 -11.81 20.21 -21.99
N ASN A 496 -11.13 19.08 -22.20
CA ASN A 496 -11.75 17.81 -22.55
C ASN A 496 -11.68 16.75 -21.45
N LEU A 497 -10.87 16.96 -20.40
CA LEU A 497 -10.85 16.07 -19.24
C LEU A 497 -12.21 16.08 -18.51
N GLN A 498 -12.66 14.88 -18.12
CA GLN A 498 -13.93 14.69 -17.43
C GLN A 498 -13.68 14.20 -16.01
N PHE A 499 -14.31 14.86 -15.03
CA PHE A 499 -14.23 14.50 -13.62
C PHE A 499 -15.62 14.23 -13.03
N PRO A 500 -15.76 13.29 -12.07
CA PRO A 500 -14.71 12.38 -11.60
C PRO A 500 -14.31 11.36 -12.67
N THR A 501 -13.08 10.87 -12.59
CA THR A 501 -12.56 9.76 -13.41
C THR A 501 -11.94 8.70 -12.52
N TYR A 502 -11.87 7.46 -13.00
CA TYR A 502 -11.45 6.32 -12.22
C TYR A 502 -10.48 5.41 -12.96
N MET A 503 -9.33 5.15 -12.35
CA MET A 503 -8.48 4.01 -12.69
C MET A 503 -8.99 2.80 -11.92
N SER A 504 -9.11 1.64 -12.59
CA SER A 504 -9.55 0.41 -11.93
C SER A 504 -8.54 -0.71 -12.10
N VAL A 505 -8.31 -1.47 -11.03
CA VAL A 505 -7.43 -2.65 -11.05
C VAL A 505 -8.24 -3.85 -10.58
N ASP A 506 -8.45 -4.79 -11.50
CA ASP A 506 -9.19 -6.05 -11.26
C ASP A 506 -8.39 -6.94 -10.32
N TYR A 507 -7.10 -7.15 -10.58
CA TYR A 507 -6.22 -7.85 -9.64
C TYR A 507 -4.77 -7.39 -9.75
N ILE A 508 -4.01 -7.66 -8.68
CA ILE A 508 -2.55 -7.67 -8.70
C ILE A 508 -2.07 -9.02 -8.19
N ARG A 509 -1.22 -9.69 -8.96
CA ARG A 509 -0.70 -11.04 -8.66
C ARG A 509 0.81 -11.08 -8.81
N VAL A 510 1.49 -11.73 -7.87
CA VAL A 510 2.94 -11.94 -7.87
C VAL A 510 3.26 -13.43 -7.86
N TYR A 511 4.15 -13.83 -8.75
CA TYR A 511 4.59 -15.20 -8.97
C TYR A 511 6.10 -15.31 -8.81
N GLN A 512 6.58 -16.42 -8.26
CA GLN A 512 8.00 -16.73 -8.16
C GLN A 512 8.28 -18.19 -8.51
N ARG A 513 9.52 -18.47 -8.91
CA ARG A 513 9.97 -19.86 -9.12
C ARG A 513 9.88 -20.61 -7.79
N LYS A 514 9.41 -21.87 -7.84
CA LYS A 514 9.12 -22.70 -6.65
C LYS A 514 10.33 -22.85 -5.70
N ASP A 515 11.53 -22.85 -6.27
CA ASP A 515 12.81 -23.03 -5.57
C ASP A 515 13.50 -21.70 -5.21
N ALA A 516 12.93 -20.55 -5.59
CA ALA A 516 13.52 -19.23 -5.40
C ALA A 516 12.50 -18.21 -4.85
N ILE A 517 11.57 -18.65 -3.99
CA ILE A 517 10.61 -17.76 -3.32
C ILE A 517 11.35 -16.83 -2.35
N ASN A 518 11.27 -15.53 -2.60
CA ASN A 518 11.80 -14.47 -1.76
C ASN A 518 10.77 -13.34 -1.64
N ILE A 519 9.95 -13.47 -0.59
CA ILE A 519 8.94 -12.49 -0.18
C ILE A 519 9.28 -12.00 1.24
N GLY A 520 9.01 -10.73 1.49
CA GLY A 520 9.30 -10.06 2.75
C GLY A 520 10.11 -8.79 2.54
N CYS A 521 9.91 -7.84 3.44
CA CYS A 521 10.50 -6.51 3.35
C CYS A 521 11.88 -6.39 4.01
N ASP A 522 12.30 -7.40 4.79
CA ASP A 522 13.60 -7.49 5.47
C ASP A 522 14.35 -8.81 5.16
N PRO A 523 14.71 -9.09 3.88
CA PRO A 523 15.51 -10.28 3.56
C PRO A 523 16.86 -10.26 4.27
N LYS A 524 17.36 -11.45 4.67
CA LYS A 524 18.65 -11.58 5.37
C LYS A 524 19.81 -10.94 4.61
N ASP A 525 19.82 -11.08 3.29
CA ASP A 525 20.90 -10.59 2.44
C ASP A 525 20.68 -9.13 2.00
N PHE A 526 19.49 -8.57 2.25
CA PHE A 526 19.11 -7.18 1.93
C PHE A 526 18.25 -6.59 3.07
N PRO A 527 18.77 -6.50 4.31
CA PRO A 527 17.98 -6.05 5.46
C PRO A 527 17.55 -4.60 5.30
N THR A 528 16.36 -4.24 5.80
CA THR A 528 15.83 -2.87 5.79
C THR A 528 15.23 -2.48 7.14
N ALA A 529 14.66 -3.43 7.89
CA ALA A 529 13.74 -3.13 9.00
C ALA A 529 14.42 -2.28 10.09
N LYS A 530 15.63 -2.66 10.50
CA LYS A 530 16.37 -1.92 11.52
C LYS A 530 16.72 -0.49 11.08
N TYR A 531 17.05 -0.31 9.80
CA TYR A 531 17.41 1.00 9.27
C TYR A 531 16.18 1.91 9.19
N ILE A 532 15.08 1.41 8.64
CA ILE A 532 13.80 2.12 8.56
C ILE A 532 13.32 2.53 9.95
N GLU A 533 13.37 1.61 10.92
CA GLU A 533 12.96 1.91 12.30
C GLU A 533 13.86 2.96 12.96
N THR A 534 15.17 2.91 12.71
CA THR A 534 16.12 3.90 13.25
C THR A 534 15.82 5.31 12.72
N TYR A 535 15.37 5.42 11.48
CA TYR A 535 15.11 6.69 10.78
C TYR A 535 13.63 6.92 10.49
N LYS A 536 12.73 6.39 11.34
CA LYS A 536 11.29 6.29 11.06
C LYS A 536 10.65 7.60 10.60
N GLU A 537 11.06 8.72 11.18
CA GLU A 537 10.53 10.05 10.84
C GLU A 537 10.72 10.40 9.35
N ALA A 538 11.84 10.03 8.72
CA ALA A 538 12.06 10.24 7.30
C ALA A 538 11.05 9.50 6.41
N TYR A 539 10.42 8.44 6.93
CA TYR A 539 9.44 7.59 6.24
C TYR A 539 7.99 7.91 6.63
N THR A 540 7.76 8.82 7.59
CA THR A 540 6.41 9.15 8.09
C THR A 540 6.10 10.63 8.06
N ASN A 541 7.07 11.49 7.76
CA ASN A 541 6.87 12.93 7.63
C ASN A 541 7.12 13.38 6.17
N PRO A 542 6.05 13.60 5.38
CA PRO A 542 6.19 14.00 3.98
C PRO A 542 6.73 15.44 3.81
N ASN A 543 6.72 16.25 4.88
CA ASN A 543 7.29 17.60 4.85
C ASN A 543 8.83 17.61 4.88
N LEU A 544 9.47 16.47 5.13
CA LEU A 544 10.92 16.33 5.01
C LEU A 544 11.23 16.00 3.55
N THR A 545 11.55 17.03 2.77
CA THR A 545 11.72 16.92 1.31
C THR A 545 13.12 16.44 0.94
N ILE A 546 14.12 16.77 1.77
CA ILE A 546 15.51 16.31 1.64
C ILE A 546 16.05 15.86 3.00
N TRP A 547 17.11 15.05 3.00
CA TRP A 547 17.75 14.48 4.20
C TRP A 547 18.25 15.56 5.16
N SER A 548 18.67 16.71 4.66
CA SER A 548 19.09 17.82 5.53
C SER A 548 17.93 18.41 6.34
N ASP A 549 16.68 18.33 5.85
CA ASP A 549 15.49 18.76 6.62
C ASP A 549 15.33 17.89 7.87
N PHE A 550 15.70 16.62 7.76
CA PHE A 550 15.66 15.63 8.84
C PHE A 550 16.81 15.80 9.86
N LYS A 551 17.82 16.65 9.56
CA LYS A 551 18.95 16.99 10.46
C LYS A 551 19.76 15.79 10.96
N GLN A 552 19.72 14.67 10.23
CA GLN A 552 20.58 13.53 10.46
C GLN A 552 21.87 13.66 9.65
N PRO A 553 23.01 13.12 10.14
CA PRO A 553 24.24 13.10 9.37
C PRO A 553 24.07 12.29 8.07
N TRP A 554 24.69 12.75 6.99
CA TRP A 554 24.85 11.96 5.77
C TRP A 554 25.98 10.95 5.98
N PRO A 555 25.80 9.65 5.65
CA PRO A 555 26.86 8.65 5.79
C PRO A 555 28.13 9.06 5.03
N LYS A 556 29.27 9.01 5.71
CA LYS A 556 30.54 9.41 5.09
C LYS A 556 30.95 8.44 3.98
N ASN A 557 31.46 9.00 2.88
CA ASN A 557 31.96 8.26 1.72
C ASN A 557 33.50 8.32 1.67
N ARG A 558 34.16 7.17 1.52
CA ARG A 558 35.64 7.03 1.53
C ARG A 558 36.37 7.68 0.36
N LEU A 559 35.67 7.99 -0.72
CA LEU A 559 36.25 8.70 -1.87
C LEU A 559 36.34 10.21 -1.64
N ILE A 560 35.75 10.72 -0.57
CA ILE A 560 35.88 12.12 -0.15
C ILE A 560 37.08 12.22 0.81
N PRO A 561 38.12 13.03 0.49
CA PRO A 561 39.29 13.17 1.36
C PRO A 561 38.92 13.60 2.78
N GLY A 562 39.51 12.94 3.80
CA GLY A 562 39.26 13.26 5.21
C GLY A 562 38.02 12.61 5.83
N ASN A 563 37.22 11.85 5.07
CA ASN A 563 35.97 11.27 5.61
C ASN A 563 36.20 10.08 6.54
N CYS A 564 37.11 9.15 6.20
CA CYS A 564 37.33 7.93 6.98
C CYS A 564 38.63 7.95 7.82
N ASP A 565 39.27 9.11 7.95
CA ASP A 565 40.52 9.28 8.70
C ASP A 565 40.32 9.32 10.23
#